data_AF-A0A2S9V6W6-F1
#
_entry.id   AF-A0A2S9V6W6-F1
#
_cell.length_a   1.000
_cell.length_b   1.000
_cell.length_c   1.000
_cell.angle_alpha   90.00
_cell.angle_beta   90.00
_cell.angle_gamma   90.00
#
_symmetry.space_group_name_H-M   'P 1'
#
loop_
_entity.id
_entity.type
_entity.pdbx_description
1 polymer ?
#
loop_
_entity_poly.entity_id
_entity_poly.type
_entity_poly.pdbx_seq_one_letter_code
_entity_poly.pdbx_strand_id
1 'polypeptide(L)'
;MKTLSLLLFSLVLLGCSSTSDMYLSQTPVEVTNETISDYWVQTNNKFRFKLPIQRAIGKNEDGHVTLRFLIDSNGNTFNPEIIESAPEGMWDYAGVKALSKQNFVPAETNSSNAPVYFTQTIYFKG
;
A
#
# COMPACT_ATOMS: atom_id res chain seq x y z
N MET A 1 11.94 47.74 36.70
CA MET A 1 12.27 46.48 35.99
C MET A 1 10.98 45.65 35.99
N LYS A 2 10.06 45.88 35.04
CA LYS A 2 9.82 45.06 33.84
C LYS A 2 9.72 43.55 34.12
N THR A 3 8.67 43.13 34.81
CA THR A 3 8.01 41.83 34.61
C THR A 3 6.61 42.21 34.15
N LEU A 4 6.11 41.79 32.99
CA LEU A 4 5.62 40.46 32.77
C LEU A 4 5.40 40.36 31.25
N SER A 5 6.35 39.74 30.56
CA SER A 5 6.21 39.50 29.12
C SER A 5 5.19 38.39 28.92
N LEU A 6 4.15 38.72 28.16
CA LEU A 6 3.35 37.78 27.37
C LEU A 6 4.22 36.64 26.82
N LEU A 7 3.72 35.40 26.84
CA LEU A 7 3.63 34.59 25.63
C LEU A 7 2.81 33.31 25.87
N LEU A 8 1.74 33.26 25.07
CA LEU A 8 0.85 32.18 24.70
C LEU A 8 1.23 30.78 25.16
N PHE A 9 0.27 30.20 25.86
CA PHE A 9 0.00 28.76 25.99
C PHE A 9 0.33 28.04 24.68
N SER A 10 1.43 27.30 24.72
CA SER A 10 1.90 26.41 23.68
C SER A 10 0.82 25.38 23.39
N LEU A 11 0.17 25.51 22.22
CA LEU A 11 -0.64 24.47 21.63
C LEU A 11 0.30 23.28 21.33
N VAL A 12 0.39 22.35 22.27
CA VAL A 12 1.04 21.05 22.05
C VAL A 12 0.09 20.25 21.16
N LEU A 13 0.23 20.42 19.85
CA LEU A 13 -0.31 19.48 18.87
C LEU A 13 0.47 18.17 19.04
N LEU A 14 -0.04 17.28 19.88
CA LEU A 14 0.34 15.87 19.87
C LEU A 14 -0.04 15.33 18.50
N GLY A 15 0.92 15.29 17.59
CA GLY A 15 0.76 14.65 16.30
C GLY A 15 0.56 13.15 16.53
N CYS A 16 -0.68 12.67 16.41
CA CYS A 16 -0.94 11.24 16.29
C CYS A 16 -0.27 10.77 14.99
N SER A 17 0.85 10.06 15.12
CA SER A 17 1.37 9.23 14.04
C SER A 17 0.42 8.03 13.90
N SER A 18 -0.63 8.18 13.10
CA SER A 18 -1.57 7.09 12.86
C SER A 18 -0.95 6.09 11.88
N THR A 19 -0.30 5.06 12.41
CA THR A 19 -0.12 3.80 11.69
C THR A 19 -1.44 3.05 11.77
N SER A 20 -2.08 2.76 10.63
CA SER A 20 -3.33 2.00 10.65
C SER A 20 -3.07 0.61 11.19
N ASP A 21 -3.73 0.26 12.29
CA ASP A 21 -3.79 -1.12 12.74
C ASP A 21 -4.61 -1.94 11.73
N MET A 22 -4.21 -3.20 11.51
CA MET A 22 -4.87 -4.12 10.60
C MET A 22 -6.23 -4.54 11.16
N TYR A 23 -7.30 -4.40 10.36
CA TYR A 23 -8.65 -4.77 10.76
C TYR A 23 -9.25 -5.86 9.87
N LEU A 24 -9.69 -6.97 10.47
CA LEU A 24 -10.28 -8.11 9.77
C LEU A 24 -11.68 -8.39 10.34
N SER A 25 -12.72 -8.21 9.53
CA SER A 25 -14.11 -8.53 9.91
C SER A 25 -14.37 -10.04 9.97
N GLN A 26 -13.57 -10.82 9.24
CA GLN A 26 -13.65 -12.27 9.12
C GLN A 26 -12.30 -12.84 8.66
N THR A 27 -12.19 -14.17 8.55
CA THR A 27 -11.01 -14.81 7.97
C THR A 27 -10.80 -14.36 6.52
N PRO A 28 -9.58 -13.96 6.11
CA PRO A 28 -9.31 -13.56 4.74
C PRO A 28 -9.55 -14.67 3.72
N VAL A 29 -10.09 -14.30 2.56
CA VAL A 29 -10.31 -15.21 1.42
C VAL A 29 -9.14 -15.08 0.45
N GLU A 30 -8.64 -16.20 -0.09
CA GLU A 30 -7.65 -16.17 -1.17
C GLU A 30 -8.35 -15.84 -2.50
N VAL A 31 -7.86 -14.83 -3.22
CA VAL A 31 -8.41 -14.40 -4.50
C VAL A 31 -7.32 -14.20 -5.55
N THR A 32 -7.70 -14.35 -6.82
CA THR A 32 -6.82 -14.14 -7.98
C THR A 32 -7.18 -12.84 -8.70
N ASN A 33 -6.46 -12.50 -9.78
CA ASN A 33 -6.78 -11.32 -10.60
C ASN A 33 -8.17 -11.43 -11.26
N GLU A 34 -8.67 -12.65 -11.48
CA GLU A 34 -9.96 -12.90 -12.10
C GLU A 34 -11.13 -12.71 -11.12
N THR A 35 -10.90 -12.96 -9.82
CA THR A 35 -11.97 -12.96 -8.81
C THR A 35 -11.90 -11.76 -7.86
N ILE A 36 -10.80 -10.99 -7.87
CA ILE A 36 -10.64 -9.83 -6.97
C ILE A 36 -11.76 -8.80 -7.13
N SER A 37 -12.31 -8.63 -8.34
CA SER A 37 -13.38 -7.66 -8.61
C SER A 37 -14.69 -7.95 -7.88
N ASP A 38 -14.89 -9.19 -7.43
CA ASP A 38 -16.06 -9.57 -6.63
C ASP A 38 -15.92 -9.10 -5.17
N TYR A 39 -14.70 -8.72 -4.76
CA TYR A 39 -14.36 -8.32 -3.40
C TYR A 39 -13.92 -6.86 -3.30
N TRP A 40 -12.93 -6.46 -4.08
CA TRP A 40 -12.28 -5.16 -3.99
C TRP A 40 -12.00 -4.58 -5.37
N VAL A 41 -12.30 -3.30 -5.53
CA VAL A 41 -12.05 -2.54 -6.75
C VAL A 41 -10.91 -1.56 -6.50
N GLN A 42 -9.84 -1.67 -7.29
CA GLN A 42 -8.77 -0.68 -7.29
C GLN A 42 -9.25 0.60 -7.99
N THR A 43 -9.40 1.67 -7.22
CA THR A 43 -9.95 2.95 -7.74
C THR A 43 -8.96 3.75 -8.56
N ASN A 44 -7.66 3.50 -8.40
CA ASN A 44 -6.61 4.22 -9.10
C ASN A 44 -5.75 3.28 -9.96
N ASN A 45 -6.09 3.17 -11.24
CA ASN A 45 -5.40 2.29 -12.19
C ASN A 45 -3.99 2.78 -12.61
N LYS A 46 -3.62 4.02 -12.26
CA LYS A 46 -2.30 4.59 -12.55
C LYS A 46 -1.78 5.35 -11.33
N PHE A 47 -0.56 5.06 -10.93
CA PHE A 47 0.15 5.80 -9.89
C PHE A 47 1.59 6.08 -10.35
N ARG A 48 2.16 7.15 -9.79
CA ARG A 48 3.57 7.50 -9.97
C ARG A 48 4.18 7.76 -8.61
N PHE A 49 5.42 7.34 -8.42
CA PHE A 49 6.18 7.65 -7.23
C PHE A 49 7.66 7.81 -7.59
N LYS A 50 8.38 8.58 -6.78
CA LYS A 50 9.83 8.70 -6.89
C LYS A 50 10.48 7.59 -6.07
N LEU A 51 11.45 6.92 -6.66
CA LEU A 51 12.33 6.02 -5.95
C LEU A 51 13.44 6.82 -5.24
N PRO A 52 13.88 6.41 -4.05
CA PRO A 52 15.15 6.88 -3.50
C PRO A 52 16.28 6.65 -4.50
N ILE A 53 17.25 7.56 -4.58
CA ILE A 53 18.33 7.53 -5.59
C ILE A 53 19.05 6.16 -5.56
N GLN A 54 19.35 5.64 -4.37
CA GLN A 54 20.03 4.35 -4.20
C GLN A 54 19.21 3.17 -4.74
N ARG A 55 17.88 3.29 -4.75
CA ARG A 55 16.96 2.30 -5.32
C ARG A 55 16.65 2.58 -6.79
N ALA A 56 16.99 3.74 -7.33
CA ALA A 56 16.76 4.10 -8.73
C ALA A 56 17.97 3.75 -9.62
N ILE A 57 19.18 3.84 -9.08
CA ILE A 57 20.41 3.49 -9.80
C ILE A 57 20.34 2.03 -10.26
N GLY A 58 20.70 1.78 -11.53
CA GLY A 58 20.75 0.44 -12.11
C GLY A 58 19.40 -0.12 -12.58
N LYS A 59 18.30 0.64 -12.49
CA LYS A 59 17.04 0.31 -13.17
C LYS A 59 17.10 0.82 -14.61
N ASN A 60 17.70 0.02 -15.47
CA ASN A 60 17.92 0.33 -16.89
C ASN A 60 17.19 -0.65 -17.82
N GLU A 61 16.48 -1.63 -17.26
CA GLU A 61 15.69 -2.60 -18.00
C GLU A 61 14.31 -2.77 -17.39
N ASP A 62 13.35 -3.11 -18.25
CA ASP A 62 11.99 -3.42 -17.86
C ASP A 62 11.97 -4.64 -16.92
N GLY A 63 10.96 -4.71 -16.06
CA GLY A 63 10.82 -5.85 -15.15
C GLY A 63 9.47 -5.93 -14.51
N HIS A 64 9.28 -6.93 -13.66
CA HIS A 64 8.05 -7.15 -12.92
C HIS A 64 8.32 -7.69 -11.52
N VAL A 65 7.33 -7.49 -10.64
CA VAL A 65 7.28 -8.10 -9.32
C VAL A 65 5.90 -8.70 -9.11
N THR A 66 5.85 -9.96 -8.73
CA THR A 66 4.63 -10.64 -8.28
C THR A 66 4.61 -10.60 -6.75
N LEU A 67 3.56 -9.99 -6.20
CA LEU A 67 3.39 -9.80 -4.76
C LEU A 67 2.12 -10.48 -4.29
N ARG A 68 2.20 -11.18 -3.16
CA ARG A 68 1.04 -11.59 -2.36
C ARG A 68 0.91 -10.64 -1.17
N PHE A 69 -0.28 -10.14 -0.91
CA PHE A 69 -0.53 -9.21 0.19
C PHE A 69 -1.97 -9.34 0.69
N LEU A 70 -2.23 -8.80 1.88
CA LEU A 70 -3.57 -8.73 2.47
C LEU A 70 -4.21 -7.39 2.15
N ILE A 71 -5.47 -7.39 1.70
CA ILE A 71 -6.36 -6.23 1.76
C ILE A 71 -7.26 -6.45 2.98
N ASP A 72 -7.14 -5.56 3.97
CA ASP A 72 -7.93 -5.64 5.20
C ASP A 72 -9.38 -5.14 4.97
N SER A 73 -10.24 -5.27 5.97
CA SER A 73 -11.66 -4.87 5.87
C SER A 73 -11.89 -3.35 5.74
N ASN A 74 -10.84 -2.55 5.83
CA ASN A 74 -10.85 -1.12 5.58
C ASN A 74 -10.27 -0.75 4.19
N GLY A 75 -9.84 -1.74 3.40
CA GLY A 75 -9.22 -1.53 2.09
C GLY A 75 -7.73 -1.17 2.14
N ASN A 76 -7.08 -1.29 3.31
CA ASN A 76 -5.66 -1.06 3.47
C ASN A 76 -4.85 -2.32 3.11
N THR A 77 -3.64 -2.13 2.58
CA THR A 77 -2.75 -3.24 2.22
C THR A 77 -1.73 -3.54 3.31
N PHE A 78 -1.54 -4.83 3.63
CA PHE A 78 -0.62 -5.31 4.67
C PHE A 78 0.21 -6.50 4.21
N ASN A 79 1.34 -6.68 4.90
CA ASN A 79 2.20 -7.87 4.81
C ASN A 79 2.55 -8.28 3.37
N PRO A 80 3.14 -7.38 2.57
CA PRO A 80 3.53 -7.72 1.21
C PRO A 80 4.67 -8.75 1.22
N GLU A 81 4.47 -9.82 0.46
CA GLU A 81 5.41 -10.90 0.23
C GLU A 81 5.76 -10.94 -1.26
N ILE A 82 7.06 -10.99 -1.57
CA ILE A 82 7.53 -11.10 -2.96
C ILE A 82 7.55 -12.59 -3.32
N ILE A 83 6.71 -12.96 -4.27
CA ILE A 83 6.61 -14.33 -4.77
C ILE A 83 7.58 -14.54 -5.94
N GLU A 84 7.72 -13.53 -6.79
CA GLU A 84 8.60 -13.54 -7.95
C GLU A 84 9.06 -12.11 -8.27
N SER A 85 10.28 -11.99 -8.79
CA SER A 85 10.81 -10.72 -9.30
C SER A 85 11.76 -10.98 -10.46
N ALA A 86 11.58 -10.23 -11.55
CA ALA A 86 12.46 -10.29 -12.70
C ALA A 86 12.75 -8.86 -13.19
N PRO A 87 14.02 -8.45 -13.29
CA PRO A 87 15.21 -9.11 -12.75
C PRO A 87 15.16 -9.25 -11.23
N GLU A 88 15.71 -10.35 -10.70
CA GLU A 88 15.64 -10.68 -9.27
C GLU A 88 16.15 -9.51 -8.40
N GLY A 89 15.34 -9.10 -7.42
CA GLY A 89 15.71 -8.05 -6.47
C GLY A 89 15.64 -6.62 -7.01
N MET A 90 15.64 -6.44 -8.33
CA MET A 90 15.77 -5.11 -8.94
C MET A 90 14.53 -4.26 -8.61
N TRP A 91 13.33 -4.79 -8.83
CA TRP A 91 12.09 -4.02 -8.73
C TRP A 91 11.35 -4.19 -7.40
N ASP A 92 11.81 -5.06 -6.50
CA ASP A 92 11.18 -5.44 -5.24
C ASP A 92 10.68 -4.25 -4.41
N TYR A 93 11.58 -3.28 -4.14
CA TYR A 93 11.21 -2.08 -3.40
C TYR A 93 10.14 -1.26 -4.13
N ALA A 94 10.21 -1.16 -5.45
CA ALA A 94 9.22 -0.45 -6.24
C ALA A 94 7.86 -1.20 -6.22
N GLY A 95 7.88 -2.53 -6.27
CA GLY A 95 6.71 -3.39 -6.11
C GLY A 95 6.00 -3.14 -4.78
N VAL A 96 6.72 -3.25 -3.66
CA VAL A 96 6.16 -2.94 -2.33
C VAL A 96 5.68 -1.49 -2.25
N LYS A 97 6.43 -0.54 -2.82
CA LYS A 97 6.02 0.87 -2.82
C LYS A 97 4.78 1.14 -3.65
N ALA A 98 4.56 0.39 -4.72
CA ALA A 98 3.39 0.48 -5.57
C ALA A 98 2.11 0.10 -4.82
N LEU A 99 2.15 -0.94 -3.98
CA LEU A 99 1.01 -1.33 -3.13
C LEU A 99 0.59 -0.19 -2.19
N SER A 100 1.56 0.54 -1.64
CA SER A 100 1.31 1.74 -0.80
C SER A 100 0.65 2.90 -1.56
N LYS A 101 0.47 2.78 -2.88
CA LYS A 101 -0.17 3.77 -3.73
C LYS A 101 -1.50 3.31 -4.26
N GLN A 102 -1.88 2.05 -4.09
CA GLN A 102 -3.16 1.53 -4.55
C GLN A 102 -4.23 1.78 -3.49
N ASN A 103 -5.42 2.15 -3.95
CA ASN A 103 -6.58 2.40 -3.12
C ASN A 103 -7.68 1.41 -3.50
N PHE A 104 -8.08 0.58 -2.55
CA PHE A 104 -9.14 -0.41 -2.73
C PHE A 104 -10.42 0.05 -2.06
N VAL A 105 -11.54 -0.09 -2.75
CA VAL A 105 -12.88 0.07 -2.19
C VAL A 105 -13.66 -1.24 -2.33
N PRO A 106 -14.60 -1.54 -1.42
CA PRO A 106 -15.40 -2.75 -1.55
C PRO A 106 -16.17 -2.76 -2.87
N ALA A 107 -16.24 -3.92 -3.51
CA ALA A 107 -17.17 -4.15 -4.61
C ALA A 107 -18.62 -4.14 -4.10
N GLU A 108 -19.60 -3.91 -4.99
CA GLU A 108 -21.03 -3.95 -4.63
C GLU A 108 -21.43 -5.32 -4.05
N THR A 109 -20.78 -6.39 -4.51
CA THR A 109 -20.95 -7.77 -4.05
C THR A 109 -20.29 -8.06 -2.70
N ASN A 110 -19.40 -7.20 -2.20
CA ASN A 110 -18.65 -7.39 -0.95
C ASN A 110 -19.21 -6.55 0.19
N SER A 111 -20.49 -6.70 0.49
CA SER A 111 -21.18 -5.92 1.53
C SER A 111 -20.65 -6.15 2.95
N SER A 112 -19.94 -7.25 3.19
CA SER A 112 -19.30 -7.55 4.49
C SER A 112 -17.87 -7.01 4.62
N ASN A 113 -17.34 -6.35 3.58
CA ASN A 113 -15.93 -5.95 3.46
C ASN A 113 -14.99 -7.10 3.83
N ALA A 114 -15.26 -8.28 3.25
CA ALA A 114 -14.44 -9.46 3.48
C ALA A 114 -12.98 -9.13 3.11
N PRO A 115 -12.02 -9.30 4.04
CA PRO A 115 -10.62 -9.11 3.74
C PRO A 115 -10.15 -10.23 2.82
N VAL A 116 -9.12 -9.97 2.02
CA VAL A 116 -8.62 -10.95 1.04
C VAL A 116 -7.10 -11.01 1.01
N TYR A 117 -6.56 -12.19 0.76
CA TYR A 117 -5.21 -12.34 0.24
C TYR A 117 -5.27 -12.26 -1.27
N PHE A 118 -4.49 -11.35 -1.84
CA PHE A 118 -4.47 -11.10 -3.28
C PHE A 118 -3.03 -11.21 -3.80
N THR A 119 -2.88 -11.92 -4.92
CA THR A 119 -1.60 -12.03 -5.64
C THR A 119 -1.69 -11.31 -6.99
N GLN A 120 -0.83 -10.32 -7.21
CA GLN A 120 -0.79 -9.56 -8.45
C GLN A 120 0.64 -9.36 -8.96
N THR A 121 0.78 -9.26 -10.28
CA THR A 121 2.04 -8.88 -10.94
C THR A 121 2.01 -7.42 -11.35
N ILE A 122 3.03 -6.66 -10.98
CA ILE A 122 3.20 -5.25 -11.34
C ILE A 122 4.39 -5.13 -12.29
N TYR A 123 4.17 -4.53 -13.45
CA TYR A 123 5.19 -4.28 -14.46
C TYR A 123 5.78 -2.87 -14.34
N PHE A 124 7.09 -2.77 -14.53
CA PHE A 124 7.87 -1.54 -14.47
C PHE A 124 8.64 -1.32 -15.77
N LYS A 125 8.85 -0.05 -16.10
CA LYS A 125 9.68 0.38 -17.23
C LYS A 125 10.98 0.98 -16.73
N GLY A 126 12.09 0.54 -17.32
CA GLY A 126 13.45 1.05 -17.07
C GLY A 126 13.73 2.39 -17.72
#